data_AF-A0A838P7J6-F1
#
_entry.id   AF-A0A838P7J6-F1
#
_cell.length_a   1.000
_cell.length_b   1.000
_cell.length_c   1.000
_cell.angle_alpha   90.00
_cell.angle_beta   90.00
_cell.angle_gamma   90.00
#
_symmetry.space_group_name_H-M   'P 1'
#
loop_
_entity.id
_entity.type
_entity.pdbx_description
1 polymer ?
#
loop_
_entity_poly.entity_id
_entity_poly.type
_entity_poly.pdbx_seq_one_letter_code
_entity_poly.pdbx_strand_id
1 'polypeptide(L)' 'MIDESLMARIVSLDPADRLDLIAAVWDSLSPNDLPVTDAEKALLDARLADMESNPDDQSTWPEVKTRLERLLR' A
#
# COMPACT_ATOMS: atom_id res chain seq x y z
N MET A 1 8.62 -10.61 -14.81
CA MET A 1 8.74 -9.36 -15.60
C MET A 1 7.39 -9.12 -16.25
N ILE A 2 6.77 -7.95 -16.08
CA ILE A 2 5.44 -7.68 -16.65
C ILE A 2 5.57 -7.55 -18.16
N ASP A 3 4.60 -8.10 -18.90
CA ASP A 3 4.56 -8.04 -20.37
C ASP A 3 4.47 -6.59 -20.87
N GLU A 4 5.29 -6.24 -21.87
CA GLU A 4 5.39 -4.88 -22.40
C GLU A 4 4.09 -4.42 -23.07
N SER A 5 3.38 -5.33 -23.75
CA SER A 5 2.10 -5.02 -24.40
C SER A 5 0.99 -4.77 -23.38
N LEU A 6 0.99 -5.50 -22.27
CA LEU A 6 0.10 -5.26 -21.14
C LEU A 6 0.36 -3.88 -20.52
N MET A 7 1.63 -3.52 -20.32
CA MET A 7 1.99 -2.20 -19.79
C MET A 7 1.54 -1.06 -20.69
N ALA A 8 1.73 -1.19 -22.02
CA ALA A 8 1.27 -0.18 -22.97
C ALA A 8 -0.25 0.03 -22.89
N ARG A 9 -1.02 -1.04 -22.74
CA ARG A 9 -2.49 -0.97 -22.57
C ARG A 9 -2.88 -0.29 -21.27
N ILE A 10 -2.26 -0.66 -20.15
CA ILE A 10 -2.55 -0.05 -18.84
C ILE A 10 -2.24 1.45 -18.85
N VAL A 11 -1.12 1.86 -19.45
CA VAL A 11 -0.73 3.29 -19.50
C VAL A 11 -1.63 4.10 -20.44
N SER A 12 -2.27 3.47 -21.43
CA SER A 12 -3.24 4.13 -22.32
C SER A 12 -4.61 4.40 -21.69
N LEU A 13 -4.92 3.75 -20.56
CA LEU A 13 -6.14 4.02 -19.80
C LEU A 13 -6.08 5.42 -19.17
N ASP A 14 -7.25 6.02 -19.00
CA ASP A 14 -7.32 7.26 -18.23
C ASP A 14 -6.99 7.02 -16.74
N PRO A 15 -6.69 8.07 -15.96
CA PRO A 15 -6.33 7.90 -14.55
C PRO A 15 -7.41 7.19 -13.70
N ALA A 16 -8.70 7.38 -13.98
CA ALA A 16 -9.78 6.77 -13.21
C ALA A 16 -9.85 5.26 -13.51
N ASP A 17 -9.85 4.90 -14.80
CA ASP A 17 -9.86 3.50 -15.24
C ASP A 17 -8.65 2.72 -14.72
N ARG A 18 -7.48 3.37 -14.60
CA ARG A 18 -6.30 2.75 -14.00
C ARG A 18 -6.49 2.46 -12.51
N LEU A 19 -7.13 3.36 -11.76
CA LEU A 19 -7.40 3.14 -10.35
C LEU A 19 -8.41 2.00 -10.16
N ASP A 20 -9.46 1.96 -10.99
CA ASP A 20 -10.43 0.87 -10.97
C ASP A 20 -9.78 -0.47 -11.31
N LEU A 21 -8.87 -0.50 -12.29
CA LEU A 21 -8.10 -1.71 -12.60
C LEU A 21 -7.21 -2.13 -11.42
N ILE A 22 -6.52 -1.20 -10.77
CA ILE A 22 -5.69 -1.51 -9.59
C ILE A 22 -6.54 -2.14 -8.49
N ALA A 23 -7.72 -1.56 -8.21
CA ALA A 23 -8.65 -2.10 -7.23
C ALA A 23 -9.13 -3.51 -7.60
N ALA A 24 -9.55 -3.71 -8.85
CA ALA A 24 -10.04 -5.02 -9.32
C ALA A 24 -8.94 -6.10 -9.29
N VAL A 25 -7.71 -5.76 -9.68
CA VAL A 25 -6.57 -6.68 -9.57
C VAL A 25 -6.26 -6.99 -8.12
N TRP A 26 -6.31 -5.99 -7.24
CA TRP A 26 -6.11 -6.18 -5.80
C TRP A 26 -7.16 -7.12 -5.20
N ASP A 27 -8.44 -6.90 -5.50
CA ASP A 27 -9.55 -7.72 -5.02
C ASP A 27 -9.54 -9.16 -5.57
N SER A 28 -8.82 -9.38 -6.68
CA SER A 28 -8.65 -10.72 -7.25
C SER A 28 -7.66 -11.59 -6.46
N LEU A 29 -6.86 -11.01 -5.57
CA LEU A 29 -5.86 -11.73 -4.79
C LEU A 29 -6.45 -12.35 -3.52
N SER A 30 -6.10 -13.60 -3.28
CA SER A 30 -6.37 -14.31 -2.03
C SER A 30 -5.19 -14.21 -1.07
N PRO A 31 -5.40 -14.21 0.26
CA PRO A 31 -4.32 -14.33 1.24
C PRO A 31 -3.41 -15.55 1.04
N ASN A 32 -3.89 -16.57 0.33
CA ASN A 32 -3.12 -17.77 0.01
C ASN A 32 -2.24 -17.63 -1.24
N ASP A 33 -2.48 -16.62 -2.09
CA ASP A 33 -1.70 -16.41 -3.32
C ASP A 33 -0.31 -15.85 -2.98
N LEU A 34 -0.22 -15.08 -1.89
CA LEU A 34 1.02 -14.59 -1.33
C LEU A 34 0.97 -14.63 0.20
N PRO A 35 1.22 -15.81 0.80
CA PRO A 35 1.11 -15.97 2.25
C PRO A 35 2.22 -15.19 2.95
N VAL A 36 1.83 -14.44 3.99
CA VAL A 36 2.77 -13.77 4.90
C VAL A 36 3.49 -14.83 5.73
N THR A 37 4.82 -14.77 5.79
CA THR A 37 5.63 -15.69 6.60
C THR A 37 5.37 -15.48 8.09
N ASP A 38 5.64 -16.49 8.90
CA ASP A 38 5.46 -16.38 10.35
C ASP A 38 6.34 -15.28 10.97
N ALA A 39 7.53 -15.05 10.41
CA ALA A 39 8.42 -13.97 10.83
C ALA A 39 7.83 -12.58 10.52
N GLU A 40 7.20 -12.41 9.35
CA GLU A 40 6.53 -11.17 8.99
C GLU A 40 5.27 -10.94 9.83
N LYS A 41 4.49 -11.99 10.12
CA LYS A 41 3.33 -11.89 11.04
C LYS A 41 3.78 -11.43 12.43
N ALA A 42 4.82 -12.06 12.99
CA ALA A 42 5.35 -11.68 14.29
C ALA A 42 5.85 -10.22 14.31
N LEU A 43 6.46 -9.75 13.21
CA LEU A 43 6.86 -8.35 13.08
C LEU A 43 5.66 -7.40 13.06
N LEU A 44 4.59 -7.76 12.34
CA LEU A 44 3.37 -6.97 12.27
C LEU A 44 2.68 -6.91 13.64
N ASP A 45 2.55 -8.04 14.33
CA ASP A 45 1.98 -8.13 15.68
C ASP A 45 2.74 -7.23 16.67
N ALA A 46 4.08 -7.28 16.63
CA ALA A 46 4.91 -6.43 17.48
C ALA A 46 4.71 -4.93 17.17
N ARG A 47 4.60 -4.55 15.90
CA ARG A 47 4.37 -3.14 15.50
C ARG A 47 2.98 -2.65 15.88
N LEU A 48 1.97 -3.51 15.81
CA LEU A 48 0.62 -3.17 16.25
C LEU A 48 0.57 -2.96 17.76
N ALA A 49 1.19 -3.85 18.54
CA ALA A 49 1.26 -3.72 19.99
C ALA A 49 2.03 -2.45 20.44
N ASP A 50 3.11 -2.11 19.73
CA ASP A 50 3.86 -0.87 19.95
C ASP A 50 3.00 0.36 19.66
N MET A 51 2.29 0.37 18.52
CA MET A 51 1.37 1.44 18.13
C MET A 51 0.25 1.65 19.17
N GLU A 52 -0.32 0.56 19.71
CA GLU A 52 -1.34 0.62 20.75
C GLU A 52 -0.80 1.11 22.10
N SER A 53 0.45 0.76 22.42
CA SER A 53 1.10 1.15 23.68
C SER A 53 1.62 2.58 23.66
N ASN A 54 1.93 3.11 22.48
CA ASN A 54 2.50 4.44 22.27
C ASN A 54 1.61 5.29 21.33
N PRO A 55 0.38 5.64 21.74
CA PRO A 55 -0.54 6.39 20.88
C PRO A 55 -0.01 7.77 20.49
N ASP A 56 0.83 8.38 21.33
CA ASP A 56 1.42 9.71 21.09
C ASP A 56 2.54 9.68 20.02
N ASP A 57 3.05 8.50 19.65
CA ASP A 57 4.06 8.34 18.58
C ASP A 57 3.42 8.30 17.19
N GLN A 58 2.08 8.35 17.12
CA GLN A 58 1.34 8.37 15.87
C GLN A 58 1.19 9.79 15.32
N SER A 59 1.14 9.91 14.00
CA SER A 59 0.79 11.18 13.34
C SER A 59 -0.44 10.95 12.50
N THR A 60 -1.36 11.91 12.52
CA THR A 60 -2.52 11.87 11.64
C THR A 60 -2.08 12.00 10.18
N TRP A 61 -2.85 11.44 9.25
CA TRP A 61 -2.52 11.55 7.83
C TRP A 61 -2.35 13.01 7.35
N PRO A 62 -3.18 13.99 7.75
CA PRO A 62 -2.96 15.40 7.42
C PRO A 62 -1.59 15.96 7.87
N GLU A 63 -1.12 15.59 9.07
CA GLU A 63 0.19 16.02 9.58
C GLU A 63 1.33 15.40 8.78
N VAL A 64 1.23 14.09 8.49
CA VAL A 64 2.21 13.38 7.66
C VAL A 64 2.27 13.99 6.27
N LYS A 65 1.11 14.22 5.64
CA LYS A 65 1.00 14.84 4.32
C LYS A 65 1.65 16.22 4.29
N THR A 66 1.34 17.07 5.28
CA THR A 66 1.94 18.41 5.42
C THR A 66 3.46 18.33 5.55
N ARG A 67 3.98 17.37 6.32
CA ARG A 67 5.42 17.14 6.45
C ARG A 67 6.05 16.72 5.11
N LEU A 68 5.42 15.81 4.36
CA LEU A 68 5.91 15.34 3.05
C LEU A 68 5.91 16.45 2.00
N GLU A 69 4.85 17.26 1.92
CA GLU A 69 4.77 18.39 0.99
C GLU A 69 5.86 19.44 1.24
N ARG A 70 6.27 19.64 2.50
CA ARG A 70 7.39 20.52 2.85
C ARG A 70 8.74 19.95 2.43
N LEU A 71 8.92 18.63 2.45
CA LEU A 71 10.16 17.96 2.06
C LEU A 71 10.35 17.89 0.54
N LEU A 72 9.28 17.98 -0.23
CA LEU A 72 9.28 17.91 -1.69
C LEU A 72 9.35 19.29 -2.38
N ARG A 73 9.56 20.36 -1.60
CA ARG A 73 9.86 21.72 -2.09
C ARG A 73 11.35 21.99 -2.02
#